data_AF-A0A7G8FZA6-F1
#
_entry.id   AF-A0A7G8FZA6-F1
#
_cell.length_a   1.000
_cell.length_b   1.000
_cell.length_c   1.000
_cell.angle_alpha   90.00
_cell.angle_beta   90.00
_cell.angle_gamma   90.00
#
_symmetry.space_group_name_H-M   'P 1'
#
loop_
_entity.id
_entity.type
_entity.pdbx_description
1 polymer ?
#
loop_
_entity_poly.entity_id
_entity_poly.type
_entity_poly.pdbx_seq_one_letter_code
_entity_poly.pdbx_strand_id
1 'polypeptide(L)' 'MRLEGEANDYVGKGMNSGRITLVPSDGSASPEDQVILGNICLYGATRG' A
#
# COMPACT_ATOMS: atom_id res chain seq x y z
N MET A 1 2.24 9.59 4.03
CA MET A 1 0.89 9.37 3.46
C MET A 1 0.25 8.21 4.19
N ARG A 2 -1.01 8.36 4.63
CA ARG A 2 -1.78 7.29 5.25
C ARG A 2 -3.07 7.09 4.47
N LEU A 3 -3.37 5.85 4.10
CA LEU A 3 -4.61 5.46 3.45
C LEU A 3 -5.24 4.33 4.27
N GLU A 4 -6.54 4.46 4.50
CA GLU A 4 -7.39 3.46 5.13
C GLU A 4 -8.33 2.89 4.07
N GLY A 5 -8.40 1.56 3.98
CA GLY A 5 -9.02 0.85 2.87
C GLY A 5 -7.97 0.28 1.91
N GLU A 6 -8.30 0.23 0.62
CA GLU A 6 -7.56 -0.53 -0.38
C GLU A 6 -6.90 0.39 -1.43
N ALA A 7 -5.86 -0.11 -2.10
CA ALA A 7 -5.27 0.58 -3.24
C ALA A 7 -4.97 -0.38 -4.39
N ASN A 8 -5.10 0.16 -5.61
CA ASN A 8 -4.84 -0.57 -6.86
C ASN A 8 -3.33 -0.70 -7.15
N ASP A 9 -2.97 -1.00 -8.40
CA ASP A 9 -1.60 -1.21 -8.83
C ASP A 9 -0.68 0.01 -8.61
N TYR A 10 0.63 -0.25 -8.58
CA TYR A 10 1.72 0.76 -8.60
C TYR A 10 1.88 1.64 -7.36
N VAL A 11 1.34 1.23 -6.21
CA VAL A 11 1.56 1.99 -4.96
C VAL A 11 3.06 2.13 -4.68
N GLY A 12 3.50 3.37 -4.50
CA GLY A 12 4.91 3.71 -4.27
C GLY A 12 5.84 3.53 -5.48
N LYS A 13 5.32 3.42 -6.70
CA LYS A 13 6.16 3.45 -7.92
C LYS A 13 7.03 4.70 -7.95
N GLY A 14 8.33 4.53 -8.16
CA GLY A 14 9.31 5.62 -8.19
C GLY A 14 9.57 6.30 -6.84
N MET A 15 9.19 5.68 -5.72
CA MET A 15 9.39 6.28 -4.39
C MET A 15 10.89 6.51 -4.12
N ASN A 16 11.22 7.74 -3.68
CA ASN A 16 12.58 8.19 -3.40
C ASN A 16 12.81 8.57 -1.92
N SER A 17 11.75 8.83 -1.17
CA SER A 17 11.79 9.03 0.28
C SER A 17 10.36 9.05 0.83
N GLY A 18 10.23 8.94 2.15
CA GLY A 18 9.01 9.17 2.89
C GLY A 18 8.40 7.89 3.45
N ARG A 19 7.09 7.88 3.67
CA ARG A 19 6.41 6.70 4.18
C ARG A 19 4.98 6.65 3.66
N ILE A 20 4.61 5.50 3.12
CA ILE A 20 3.25 5.14 2.76
C ILE A 20 2.78 4.11 3.78
N THR A 21 1.69 4.41 4.47
CA THR A 21 1.06 3.47 5.40
C THR A 21 -0.34 3.18 4.89
N LEU A 22 -0.55 1.94 4.47
CA LEU A 22 -1.85 1.42 4.08
C LEU A 22 -2.39 0.57 5.23
N VAL A 23 -3.63 0.78 5.64
CA VAL A 23 -4.31 -0.06 6.61
C VAL A 23 -5.67 -0.48 6.10
N PRO A 24 -6.18 -1.65 6.51
CA PRO A 24 -7.55 -2.06 6.24
C PRO A 24 -8.54 -1.01 6.75
N SER A 25 -9.72 -0.97 6.14
CA SER A 25 -10.87 -0.26 6.69
C SER A 25 -11.21 -0.75 8.09
N ASP A 26 -11.71 0.14 8.94
CA ASP A 26 -12.17 -0.23 10.28
C ASP A 26 -13.18 -1.39 10.25
N GLY A 27 -13.00 -2.37 11.14
CA GLY A 27 -13.83 -3.58 11.21
C GLY A 27 -13.53 -4.67 10.18
N SER A 28 -12.48 -4.55 9.34
CA SER A 28 -12.08 -5.65 8.45
C SER A 28 -11.72 -6.92 9.25
N ALA A 29 -12.45 -8.01 9.00
CA ALA A 29 -12.20 -9.32 9.60
C ALA A 29 -11.05 -10.05 8.90
N SER A 30 -10.11 -10.59 9.67
CA SER A 30 -8.90 -11.27 9.16
C SER A 30 -8.18 -10.51 8.04
N PRO A 31 -7.68 -9.29 8.29
CA PRO A 31 -7.07 -8.48 7.23
C PRO A 31 -5.86 -9.13 6.54
N GLU A 32 -5.20 -10.06 7.22
CA GLU A 32 -4.09 -10.85 6.69
C GLU A 32 -4.49 -11.78 5.53
N ASP A 33 -5.78 -12.16 5.44
CA ASP A 33 -6.31 -13.03 4.40
C ASP A 33 -6.86 -12.25 3.20
N GLN A 34 -6.81 -10.92 3.23
CA GLN A 34 -7.39 -10.04 2.22
C GLN A 34 -6.32 -9.29 1.42
N VAL A 35 -6.57 -9.14 0.12
CA VAL A 35 -5.72 -8.32 -0.75
C VAL A 35 -6.06 -6.85 -0.53
N ILE A 36 -5.05 -6.04 -0.19
CA ILE A 36 -5.20 -4.60 0.04
C ILE A 36 -4.38 -3.74 -0.95
N LEU A 37 -3.46 -4.37 -1.68
CA LEU A 37 -2.60 -3.74 -2.67
C LEU A 37 -2.66 -4.48 -4.00
N GLY A 38 -2.69 -3.71 -5.09
CA GLY A 38 -2.50 -4.23 -6.44
C GLY A 38 -1.05 -4.57 -6.77
N ASN A 39 -0.81 -4.81 -8.06
CA ASN A 39 0.45 -5.30 -8.60
C ASN A 39 1.50 -4.19 -8.78
N ILE A 40 2.76 -4.62 -8.98
CA ILE A 40 3.88 -3.75 -9.38
C ILE A 40 4.10 -2.57 -8.41
N CYS A 41 3.82 -2.81 -7.12
CA CYS A 41 4.14 -1.88 -6.06
C CYS A 41 5.65 -1.65 -5.97
N LEU A 42 6.05 -0.42 -5.58
CA LEU A 42 7.45 -0.02 -5.41
C LEU A 42 8.35 -0.17 -6.64
N TYR A 43 7.78 -0.28 -7.85
CA TYR A 43 8.58 -0.37 -9.06
C TYR A 43 9.43 0.88 -9.26
N GLY A 44 10.75 0.71 -9.36
CA GLY A 44 11.70 1.81 -9.46
C GLY A 44 11.82 2.66 -8.19
N ALA A 45 11.29 2.19 -7.04
CA ALA A 45 11.56 2.82 -5.77
C ALA A 45 13.05 2.65 -5.42
N THR A 46 13.68 3.73 -4.98
CA THR A 46 15.10 3.76 -4.62
C THR A 46 15.29 3.87 -3.12
N ARG A 47 14.29 4.39 -2.39
CA ARG A 47 14.30 4.63 -0.95
C ARG A 47 12.86 4.70 -0.42
N GLY A 48 12.71 4.30 0.83
CA GLY A 48 11.50 4.38 1.64
C GLY A 48 11.73 5.37 2.76
#